data_AF-A0A415L383-F1
#
_entry.id   AF-A0A415L383-F1
#
_cell.length_a   1.000
_cell.length_b   1.000
_cell.length_c   1.000
_cell.angle_alpha   90.00
_cell.angle_beta   90.00
_cell.angle_gamma   90.00
#
_symmetry.space_group_name_H-M   'P 1'
#
loop_
_entity.id
_entity.type
_entity.pdbx_description
1 polymer ?
#
loop_
_entity_poly.entity_id
_entity_poly.type
_entity_poly.pdbx_seq_one_letter_code
_entity_poly.pdbx_strand_id
1 'polypeptide(L)'
;MKKRTKELKKVDLETILLGAKISNVMHAHIINIFDELDDNQVFGRQEVMEITGCGKTQASKILNVMKMNNVIVDVKGKGKYVFKVEERV
;
A
#
# COMPACT_ATOMS: atom_id res chain seq x y z
N MET A 1 7.31 -14.63 -15.78
CA MET A 1 8.28 -14.13 -14.78
C MET A 1 7.69 -13.05 -13.85
N LYS A 2 6.80 -12.14 -14.31
CA LYS A 2 6.20 -11.07 -13.46
C LYS A 2 5.41 -11.50 -12.20
N LYS A 3 4.68 -12.63 -12.22
CA LYS A 3 3.81 -13.04 -11.09
C LYS A 3 4.59 -13.37 -9.81
N ARG A 4 5.73 -14.04 -9.95
CA ARG A 4 6.55 -14.50 -8.81
C ARG A 4 7.11 -13.33 -7.98
N THR A 5 7.39 -12.21 -8.63
CA THR A 5 7.90 -11.00 -7.97
C THR A 5 6.84 -10.31 -7.11
N LYS A 6 5.59 -10.22 -7.59
CA LYS A 6 4.49 -9.59 -6.83
C LYS A 6 4.13 -10.39 -5.57
N GLU A 7 4.16 -11.73 -5.66
CA GLU A 7 3.91 -12.60 -4.51
C GLU A 7 4.98 -12.44 -3.41
N LEU A 8 6.26 -12.36 -3.77
CA LEU A 8 7.34 -12.13 -2.79
C LEU A 8 7.20 -10.77 -2.09
N LYS A 9 6.92 -9.71 -2.85
CA LYS A 9 6.67 -8.38 -2.29
C LYS A 9 5.44 -8.33 -1.38
N LYS A 10 4.41 -9.12 -1.69
CA LYS A 10 3.24 -9.27 -0.83
C LYS A 10 3.59 -9.91 0.51
N VAL A 11 4.43 -10.95 0.51
CA VAL A 11 4.90 -11.58 1.76
C VAL A 11 5.72 -10.60 2.61
N ASP A 12 6.59 -9.80 1.99
CA ASP A 12 7.33 -8.75 2.69
C ASP A 12 6.39 -7.67 3.25
N LEU A 13 5.37 -7.27 2.48
CA LEU A 13 4.33 -6.35 2.94
C LEU A 13 3.59 -6.91 4.16
N GLU A 14 3.10 -8.16 4.10
CA GLU A 14 2.42 -8.80 5.22
C GLU A 14 3.31 -8.85 6.47
N THR A 15 4.60 -9.15 6.29
CA THR A 15 5.58 -9.13 7.40
C THR A 15 5.71 -7.75 8.04
N ILE A 16 5.78 -6.68 7.23
CA ILE A 16 5.82 -5.29 7.73
C ILE A 16 4.52 -4.98 8.51
N LEU A 17 3.35 -5.33 7.96
CA LEU A 17 2.07 -5.01 8.57
C LEU A 17 1.82 -5.79 9.88
N LEU A 18 2.30 -7.03 9.98
CA LEU A 18 2.27 -7.81 11.22
C LEU A 18 3.10 -7.12 12.32
N GLY A 19 4.26 -6.57 11.98
CA GLY A 19 5.10 -5.80 12.90
C GLY A 19 4.47 -4.46 13.33
N ALA A 20 3.65 -3.87 12.46
CA ALA A 20 3.00 -2.56 12.67
C ALA A 20 1.85 -2.56 13.68
N LYS A 21 1.40 -3.74 14.17
CA LYS A 21 0.29 -3.91 15.13
C LYS A 21 -0.99 -3.15 14.74
N ILE A 22 -1.31 -3.12 13.44
CA ILE A 22 -2.54 -2.51 12.92
C ILE A 22 -3.74 -3.46 13.08
N SER A 23 -4.96 -2.93 12.94
CA SER A 23 -6.16 -3.76 12.95
C SER A 23 -6.25 -4.66 11.72
N ASN A 24 -6.93 -5.81 11.85
CA ASN A 24 -7.18 -6.73 10.72
C ASN A 24 -7.90 -6.05 9.55
N VAL A 25 -8.79 -5.10 9.83
CA VAL A 25 -9.49 -4.31 8.80
C VAL A 25 -8.51 -3.43 8.03
N MET A 26 -7.60 -2.74 8.73
CA MET A 26 -6.56 -1.94 8.08
C MET A 26 -5.61 -2.80 7.25
N HIS A 27 -5.23 -3.98 7.79
CA HIS A 27 -4.43 -4.96 7.07
C HIS A 27 -5.10 -5.38 5.76
N ALA A 28 -6.37 -5.80 5.81
CA ALA A 28 -7.12 -6.22 4.63
C ALA A 28 -7.22 -5.10 3.58
N HIS A 29 -7.45 -3.85 3.98
CA HIS A 29 -7.47 -2.72 3.04
C HIS A 29 -6.13 -2.52 2.34
N ILE A 30 -5.02 -2.57 3.08
CA ILE A 30 -3.68 -2.37 2.52
C ILE A 30 -3.33 -3.49 1.53
N ILE A 31 -3.65 -4.74 1.87
CA ILE A 31 -3.44 -5.88 0.98
C ILE A 31 -4.27 -5.76 -0.30
N ASN A 32 -5.55 -5.38 -0.19
CA ASN A 32 -6.40 -5.18 -1.36
C ASN A 32 -5.86 -4.10 -2.29
N ILE A 33 -5.38 -2.97 -1.73
CA ILE A 33 -4.77 -1.89 -2.52
C ILE A 33 -3.50 -2.39 -3.23
N PHE A 34 -2.68 -3.21 -2.58
CA PHE A 34 -1.49 -3.79 -3.20
C PHE A 34 -1.83 -4.80 -4.31
N ASP A 35 -2.87 -5.62 -4.11
CA ASP A 35 -3.31 -6.60 -5.11
C ASP A 35 -3.87 -5.92 -6.38
N GLU A 36 -4.64 -4.84 -6.22
CA GLU A 36 -5.30 -4.12 -7.32
C GLU A 36 -4.36 -3.19 -8.10
N LEU A 37 -3.35 -2.61 -7.45
CA LEU A 37 -2.42 -1.68 -8.09
C LEU A 37 -1.16 -2.39 -8.61
N ASP A 38 -0.55 -1.84 -9.67
CA ASP A 38 0.78 -2.26 -10.13
C ASP A 38 1.90 -1.66 -9.27
N ASP A 39 3.03 -2.37 -9.14
CA ASP A 39 4.18 -1.97 -8.31
C ASP A 39 4.67 -0.54 -8.55
N ASN A 40 4.68 -0.10 -9.82
CA ASN A 40 5.19 1.22 -10.23
C ASN A 40 4.07 2.24 -10.51
N GLN A 41 2.82 1.89 -10.22
CA GLN A 41 1.70 2.81 -10.43
C GLN A 41 1.74 3.93 -9.40
N VAL A 42 1.63 5.17 -9.89
CA VAL A 42 1.46 6.34 -9.01
C VAL A 42 -0.01 6.40 -8.61
N PHE A 43 -0.28 6.40 -7.30
CA PHE A 43 -1.63 6.48 -6.76
C PHE A 43 -1.74 7.52 -5.65
N GLY A 44 -2.95 7.96 -5.37
CA GLY A 44 -3.25 8.90 -4.31
C GLY A 44 -4.51 8.51 -3.55
N ARG A 45 -5.11 9.50 -2.88
CA ARG A 45 -6.32 9.27 -2.07
C ARG A 45 -7.50 8.78 -2.90
N GLN A 46 -7.62 9.21 -4.16
CA GLN A 46 -8.76 8.85 -5.00
C GLN A 46 -8.76 7.35 -5.30
N GLU A 47 -7.64 6.80 -5.76
CA GLU A 47 -7.52 5.37 -6.07
C GLU A 47 -7.75 4.51 -4.82
N VAL A 48 -7.23 4.95 -3.66
CA VAL A 48 -7.50 4.27 -2.38
C VAL A 48 -8.99 4.23 -2.06
N MET A 49 -9.73 5.32 -2.31
CA MET A 49 -11.18 5.35 -2.09
C MET A 49 -11.92 4.42 -3.06
N GLU A 50 -11.53 4.39 -4.32
CA GLU A 50 -12.13 3.53 -5.35
C GLU A 50 -11.94 2.05 -5.02
N ILE A 51 -10.73 1.64 -4.61
CA ILE A 51 -10.41 0.25 -4.28
C ILE A 51 -11.05 -0.21 -2.95
N THR A 52 -11.06 0.65 -1.94
CA THR A 52 -11.53 0.26 -0.60
C THR A 52 -13.00 0.57 -0.34
N GLY A 53 -13.65 1.35 -1.20
CA GLY A 53 -14.99 1.89 -0.99
C GLY A 53 -15.09 2.86 0.20
N CYS A 54 -13.96 3.26 0.80
CA CYS A 54 -13.94 4.06 2.01
C CYS A 54 -14.09 5.56 1.73
N GLY A 55 -14.61 6.30 2.71
CA GLY A 55 -14.67 7.76 2.67
C GLY A 55 -13.29 8.43 2.77
N LYS A 56 -13.23 9.72 2.41
CA LYS A 56 -12.00 10.55 2.36
C LYS A 56 -11.12 10.46 3.62
N THR A 57 -11.75 10.50 4.80
CA THR A 57 -11.04 10.44 6.08
C THR A 57 -10.35 9.09 6.28
N GLN A 58 -11.04 8.00 5.97
CA GLN A 58 -10.50 6.65 6.11
C GLN A 58 -9.39 6.39 5.08
N ALA A 59 -9.58 6.80 3.83
CA ALA A 59 -8.53 6.71 2.81
C ALA A 59 -7.25 7.48 3.21
N SER A 60 -7.41 8.66 3.82
CA SER A 60 -6.25 9.43 4.32
C SER A 60 -5.55 8.72 5.48
N LYS A 61 -6.30 8.05 6.36
CA LYS A 61 -5.71 7.23 7.44
C LYS A 61 -4.95 6.02 6.88
N ILE A 62 -5.49 5.34 5.87
CA ILE A 62 -4.82 4.20 5.21
C ILE A 62 -3.47 4.65 4.64
N LEU A 63 -3.46 5.75 3.87
CA LEU A 63 -2.22 6.32 3.32
C LEU A 63 -1.21 6.69 4.41
N ASN A 64 -1.66 7.31 5.50
CA ASN A 64 -0.78 7.65 6.62
C ASN A 64 -0.18 6.40 7.27
N VAL A 65 -0.97 5.34 7.48
CA VAL A 65 -0.47 4.06 8.03
C VAL A 65 0.56 3.44 7.09
N MET A 66 0.27 3.36 5.78
CA MET A 66 1.24 2.86 4.79
C MET A 66 2.54 3.67 4.82
N LYS A 67 2.44 5.01 4.90
CA LYS A 67 3.59 5.92 4.94
C LYS A 67 4.43 5.74 6.22
N MET A 68 3.78 5.67 7.38
CA MET A 68 4.45 5.46 8.68
C MET A 68 5.21 4.13 8.74
N ASN A 69 4.73 3.12 8.02
CA ASN A 69 5.35 1.80 7.95
C ASN A 69 6.30 1.63 6.75
N ASN A 70 6.69 2.73 6.08
CA ASN A 70 7.59 2.72 4.93
C ASN A 70 7.13 1.82 3.76
N VAL A 71 5.82 1.56 3.64
CA VAL A 71 5.24 0.77 2.54
C VAL A 71 5.17 1.59 1.26
N ILE A 72 4.99 2.91 1.40
CA ILE A 72 4.86 3.85 0.28
C ILE A 72 5.81 5.03 0.44
N VAL A 73 6.18 5.65 -0.67
CA VAL A 73 7.00 6.87 -0.72
C VAL A 73 6.32 7.96 -1.53
N ASP A 74 6.50 9.22 -1.15
CA ASP A 74 6.00 10.36 -1.92
C ASP A 74 6.75 10.44 -3.27
N VAL A 75 6.03 10.73 -4.35
CA VAL A 75 6.63 11.11 -5.63
C VAL A 75 6.56 12.62 -5.86
N LYS A 76 7.09 13.13 -6.98
CA LYS A 76 6.97 14.55 -7.34
C LYS A 76 5.51 14.94 -7.53
N GLY A 77 4.92 15.52 -6.49
CA GLY A 77 3.53 15.99 -6.44
C GLY A 77 2.88 15.71 -5.09
N LYS A 78 2.16 16.68 -4.51
CA LYS A 78 1.51 16.50 -3.20
C LYS A 78 0.46 15.39 -3.25
N GLY A 79 0.53 14.44 -2.31
CA GLY A 79 -0.49 13.40 -2.12
C GLY A 79 -0.47 12.29 -3.17
N LYS A 80 0.67 12.08 -3.83
CA LYS A 80 0.91 10.98 -4.78
C LYS A 80 2.03 10.08 -4.28
N TYR A 81 1.84 8.78 -4.44
CA TYR A 81 2.67 7.74 -3.86
C TYR A 81 2.95 6.59 -4.83
N VAL A 82 4.04 5.87 -4.58
CA VAL A 82 4.34 4.56 -5.18
C VAL A 82 4.73 3.58 -4.06
N PHE A 83 4.62 2.28 -4.33
CA PHE A 83 5.07 1.27 -3.38
C PHE A 83 6.59 1.24 -3.26
N LYS A 84 7.07 1.07 -2.03
CA LYS A 84 8.50 0.97 -1.69
C LYS A 84 8.95 -0.47 -1.42
N VAL A 85 8.08 -1.46 -1.59
CA VAL A 85 8.45 -2.88 -1.48
C VAL A 85 9.36 -3.25 -2.65
N GLU A 86 10.65 -2.95 -2.49
CA GLU A 86 11.72 -3.27 -3.41
C GLU A 86 12.04 -4.77 -3.39
N GLU A 87 12.56 -5.26 -4.50
CA GLU A 87 13.20 -6.56 -4.61
C GLU A 87 14.46 -6.51 -3.73
N ARG A 88 14.57 -7.35 -2.69
CA ARG A 88 15.85 -7.54 -2.01
C ARG A 88 16.84 -8.11 -3.04
N VAL A 89 17.79 -7.29 -3.48
CA VAL A 89 18.94 -7.68 -4.31
C VAL A 89 19.91 -8.53 -3.49
#